data_AF-A0A3D9BKE9-F1
#
_entry.id   AF-A0A3D9BKE9-F1
#
_cell.length_a   1.000
_cell.length_b   1.000
_cell.length_c   1.000
_cell.angle_alpha   90.00
_cell.angle_beta   90.00
_cell.angle_gamma   90.00
#
_symmetry.space_group_name_H-M   'P 1'
#
loop_
_entity.id
_entity.type
_entity.pdbx_description
1 polymer ?
#
loop_
_entity_poly.entity_id
_entity_poly.type
_entity_poly.pdbx_seq_one_letter_code
_entity_poly.pdbx_strand_id
1 'polypeptide(L)'
;MPTPRETILAALHARLSALPATALRGEVLPERVPAEGLLILRDGEPGEPEVTLSPLRYHYQHRAEIEAVVQGADRDAAFDALTVSIGTALAADRTLGGLCDWVEAEAPRPVDLPV
;
A
#
# COMPACT_ATOMS: atom_id res chain seq x y z
N MET A 1 9.39 -12.22 18.13
CA MET A 1 8.79 -12.45 16.80
C MET A 1 7.90 -11.26 16.47
N PRO A 2 7.91 -10.75 15.22
CA PRO A 2 7.00 -9.67 14.82
C PRO A 2 5.54 -10.14 14.91
N THR A 3 4.62 -9.20 15.06
CA THR A 3 3.19 -9.49 15.03
C THR A 3 2.74 -9.87 13.60
N PRO A 4 1.59 -10.55 13.42
CA PRO A 4 1.05 -10.81 12.09
C PRO A 4 0.87 -9.52 11.28
N ARG A 5 0.33 -8.46 11.91
CA ARG A 5 0.21 -7.11 11.32
C ARG A 5 1.55 -6.61 10.77
N GLU A 6 2.60 -6.65 11.60
CA GLU A 6 3.92 -6.16 11.19
C GLU A 6 4.51 -6.98 10.04
N THR A 7 4.28 -8.29 10.05
CA THR A 7 4.75 -9.20 9.00
C THR A 7 4.05 -8.93 7.66
N ILE A 8 2.73 -8.71 7.68
CA ILE A 8 1.93 -8.37 6.50
C ILE A 8 2.36 -7.00 5.93
N LEU A 9 2.51 -5.98 6.78
CA LEU A 9 2.94 -4.65 6.34
C LEU A 9 4.36 -4.63 5.77
N ALA A 10 5.28 -5.41 6.35
CA ALA A 10 6.62 -5.58 5.81
C ALA A 10 6.60 -6.28 4.44
N ALA A 11 5.76 -7.30 4.27
CA ALA A 11 5.59 -7.99 2.98
C ALA A 11 4.98 -7.06 1.91
N LEU A 12 3.97 -6.27 2.29
CA LEU A 12 3.38 -5.25 1.42
C LEU A 12 4.42 -4.21 1.01
N HIS A 13 5.19 -3.68 1.96
CA HIS A 13 6.26 -2.72 1.66
C HIS A 13 7.30 -3.32 0.72
N ALA A 14 7.74 -4.57 0.95
CA ALA A 14 8.70 -5.25 0.08
C ALA A 14 8.19 -5.41 -1.37
N ARG A 15 6.88 -5.64 -1.55
CA ARG A 15 6.25 -5.67 -2.89
C ARG A 15 6.30 -4.29 -3.54
N LEU A 16 6.02 -3.22 -2.80
CA LEU A 16 6.12 -1.85 -3.31
C LEU A 16 7.55 -1.44 -3.62
N SER A 17 8.53 -1.87 -2.83
CA SER A 17 9.97 -1.59 -3.06
C SER A 17 10.52 -2.26 -4.32
N ALA A 18 9.82 -3.23 -4.90
CA ALA A 18 10.18 -3.85 -6.17
C ALA A 18 9.67 -3.08 -7.40
N LEU A 19 8.82 -2.07 -7.19
CA LEU A 19 8.31 -1.21 -8.27
C LEU A 19 9.35 -0.17 -8.69
N PRO A 20 9.25 0.40 -9.90
CA PRO A 20 10.16 1.44 -10.39
C PRO A 20 9.84 2.82 -9.77
N ALA A 21 9.75 2.89 -8.44
CA ALA A 21 9.53 4.11 -7.65
C ALA A 21 10.24 3.96 -6.30
N THR A 22 10.62 5.07 -5.67
CA THR A 22 11.13 5.03 -4.30
C THR A 22 10.00 4.65 -3.34
N ALA A 23 10.13 3.55 -2.60
CA ALA A 23 9.15 3.13 -1.61
C ALA A 23 9.65 3.41 -0.18
N LEU A 24 8.84 4.12 0.60
CA LEU A 24 9.04 4.41 2.03
C LEU A 24 7.89 3.84 2.86
N ARG A 25 8.06 3.75 4.18
CA ARG A 25 7.01 3.31 5.12
C ARG A 25 7.04 4.19 6.36
N GLY A 26 5.89 4.79 6.71
CA GLY A 26 5.75 5.64 7.90
C GLY A 26 6.48 6.99 7.83
N GLU A 27 7.22 7.27 6.78
CA GLU A 27 8.01 8.50 6.63
C GLU A 27 7.15 9.72 6.27
N VAL A 28 7.58 10.91 6.70
CA VAL A 28 6.94 12.16 6.27
C VAL A 28 7.23 12.40 4.78
N LEU A 29 6.30 13.04 4.08
CA LEU A 29 6.51 13.44 2.69
C LEU A 29 7.80 14.28 2.58
N PRO A 30 8.80 13.87 1.77
CA PRO A 30 10.04 14.61 1.62
C PRO A 30 9.82 15.91 0.84
N GLU A 31 10.70 16.89 1.06
CA GLU A 31 10.69 18.18 0.34
C GLU A 31 10.90 18.02 -1.17
N ARG A 32 11.57 16.95 -1.60
CA ARG A 32 11.79 16.64 -3.00
C ARG A 32 11.29 15.24 -3.28
N VAL A 33 10.39 15.13 -4.25
CA VAL A 33 9.99 13.85 -4.82
C VAL A 33 11.16 13.35 -5.69
N PRO A 34 11.46 12.05 -5.74
CA PRO A 34 12.39 11.48 -6.71
C PRO A 34 11.86 11.55 -8.15
N ALA A 35 12.72 11.40 -9.16
CA ALA A 35 12.31 11.49 -10.56
C ALA A 35 11.49 10.26 -10.99
N GLU A 36 11.81 9.11 -10.41
CA GLU A 36 11.12 7.83 -10.58
C GLU A 36 9.76 7.75 -9.85
N GLY A 37 9.41 8.77 -9.06
CA GLY A 37 8.20 8.79 -8.24
C GLY A 37 8.43 8.25 -6.81
N LEU A 38 7.43 8.45 -5.97
CA LEU A 38 7.46 8.13 -4.55
C LEU A 38 6.20 7.38 -4.14
N LEU A 39 6.38 6.30 -3.37
CA LEU A 39 5.33 5.57 -2.68
C LEU A 39 5.59 5.64 -1.19
N ILE A 40 4.63 6.08 -0.39
CA ILE A 40 4.70 6.00 1.07
C ILE A 40 3.60 5.08 1.57
N LEU A 41 3.99 3.95 2.16
CA LEU A 41 3.07 3.08 2.87
C LEU A 41 2.77 3.67 4.24
N ARG A 42 1.50 4.03 4.46
CA ARG A 42 0.93 4.33 5.77
C ARG A 42 0.34 3.05 6.31
N ASP A 43 0.85 2.62 7.46
CA ASP A 43 0.45 1.36 8.07
C ASP A 43 -1.06 1.28 8.29
N GLY A 44 -1.73 2.39 8.60
CA GLY A 44 -3.14 2.40 8.97
C GLY A 44 -3.45 1.55 10.20
N GLU A 45 -4.74 1.37 10.46
CA GLU A 45 -5.21 0.62 11.62
C GLU A 45 -6.11 -0.56 11.19
N PRO A 46 -5.96 -1.73 11.82
CA PRO A 46 -6.76 -2.91 11.51
C PRO A 46 -8.21 -2.85 12.02
N GLY A 47 -8.53 -1.92 12.93
CA GLY A 47 -9.86 -1.80 13.54
C GLY A 47 -10.28 -3.01 14.38
N GLU A 48 -11.57 -3.09 14.67
CA GLU A 48 -12.19 -4.24 15.35
C GLU A 48 -12.48 -5.37 14.35
N PRO A 49 -12.32 -6.64 14.75
CA PRO A 49 -12.61 -7.76 13.87
C PRO A 49 -14.12 -8.00 13.73
N GLU A 50 -14.52 -8.45 12.56
CA GLU A 50 -15.80 -9.14 12.39
C GLU A 50 -15.73 -10.54 13.00
N VAL A 51 -16.82 -11.04 13.57
CA VAL A 51 -16.84 -12.31 14.30
C VAL A 51 -17.88 -13.26 13.74
N THR A 52 -17.43 -14.43 13.29
CA THR A 52 -18.28 -15.59 13.01
C THR A 52 -18.31 -16.48 14.24
N LEU A 53 -19.48 -16.93 14.73
CA LEU A 53 -19.58 -17.67 16.00
C LEU A 53 -19.60 -19.20 15.87
N SER A 54 -19.71 -19.76 14.66
CA SER A 54 -19.79 -21.23 14.46
C SER A 54 -19.09 -21.69 13.17
N PRO A 55 -17.83 -22.21 13.28
CA PRO A 55 -16.94 -22.10 14.45
C PRO A 55 -16.53 -20.65 14.72
N LEU A 56 -16.11 -20.35 15.95
CA LEU A 56 -15.62 -19.01 16.32
C LEU A 56 -14.43 -18.61 15.44
N ARG A 57 -14.56 -17.52 14.68
CA ARG A 57 -13.53 -16.93 13.82
C ARG A 57 -13.59 -15.40 13.89
N TYR A 58 -12.42 -14.79 13.86
CA TYR A 58 -12.22 -13.33 13.83
C TYR A 58 -11.63 -12.95 12.47
N HIS A 59 -12.25 -12.00 11.79
CA HIS A 59 -11.85 -11.53 10.48
C HIS A 59 -11.44 -10.06 10.60
N TYR A 60 -10.18 -9.77 10.28
CA TYR A 60 -9.65 -8.42 10.31
C TYR A 60 -9.57 -7.85 8.90
N GLN A 61 -10.14 -6.67 8.69
CA GLN A 61 -9.93 -5.89 7.48
C GLN A 61 -9.01 -4.72 7.80
N HIS A 62 -7.73 -4.87 7.43
CA HIS A 62 -6.74 -3.83 7.68
C HIS A 62 -6.54 -2.97 6.44
N ARG A 63 -7.00 -1.71 6.52
CA ARG A 63 -6.73 -0.68 5.51
C ARG A 63 -5.37 -0.03 5.76
N ALA A 64 -4.39 -0.35 4.93
CA ALA A 64 -3.16 0.42 4.79
C ALA A 64 -3.31 1.40 3.62
N GLU A 65 -2.73 2.59 3.72
CA GLU A 65 -2.81 3.61 2.66
C GLU A 65 -1.48 3.70 1.91
N ILE A 66 -1.55 3.90 0.60
CA ILE A 66 -0.37 4.09 -0.24
C ILE A 66 -0.48 5.51 -0.82
N GLU A 67 0.37 6.40 -0.35
CA GLU A 67 0.53 7.72 -0.95
C GLU A 67 1.41 7.59 -2.19
N ALA A 68 0.86 7.82 -3.37
CA ALA A 68 1.61 7.82 -4.63
C ALA A 68 1.82 9.27 -5.09
N VAL A 69 3.09 9.67 -5.23
CA VAL A 69 3.46 11.04 -5.60
C VAL A 69 4.40 11.00 -6.80
N VAL A 70 4.06 11.79 -7.82
CA VAL A 70 4.87 11.98 -9.03
C VAL A 70 5.04 13.47 -9.30
N GLN A 71 6.08 13.83 -10.05
CA GLN A 71 6.38 15.20 -10.44
C GLN A 71 6.82 15.25 -11.91
N GLY A 72 6.83 16.44 -12.51
CA GLY A 72 7.24 16.66 -13.90
C GLY A 72 6.09 17.02 -14.83
N ALA A 73 6.39 17.17 -16.12
CA ALA A 73 5.43 17.60 -17.12
C ALA A 73 4.37 16.53 -17.42
N ASP A 74 4.77 15.27 -17.46
CA ASP A 74 3.92 14.12 -17.83
C ASP A 74 3.28 13.43 -16.60
N ARG A 75 2.94 14.22 -15.58
CA ARG A 75 2.50 13.72 -14.26
C ARG A 75 1.33 12.75 -14.34
N ASP A 76 0.36 13.01 -15.22
CA ASP A 76 -0.86 12.20 -15.32
C ASP A 76 -0.54 10.79 -15.86
N ALA A 77 0.29 10.72 -16.89
CA ALA A 77 0.74 9.44 -17.47
C ALA A 77 1.65 8.67 -16.50
N ALA A 78 2.54 9.38 -15.80
CA ALA A 78 3.40 8.77 -14.78
C ALA A 78 2.58 8.21 -13.60
N PHE A 79 1.58 8.95 -13.13
CA PHE A 79 0.69 8.53 -12.05
C PHE A 79 -0.16 7.32 -12.45
N ASP A 80 -0.70 7.32 -13.67
CA ASP A 80 -1.47 6.18 -14.20
C ASP A 80 -0.59 4.92 -14.30
N ALA A 81 0.61 5.04 -14.88
CA ALA A 81 1.57 3.93 -14.95
C ALA A 81 1.95 3.39 -13.56
N LEU A 82 2.16 4.28 -12.59
CA LEU A 82 2.47 3.90 -11.21
C LEU A 82 1.29 3.15 -10.57
N THR A 83 0.05 3.62 -10.76
CA THR A 83 -1.17 2.97 -10.28
C THR A 83 -1.35 1.58 -10.88
N VAL A 84 -1.14 1.45 -12.19
CA VAL A 84 -1.15 0.16 -12.90
C VAL A 84 -0.09 -0.78 -12.34
N SER A 85 1.11 -0.29 -12.04
CA SER A 85 2.19 -1.11 -11.49
C SER A 85 1.86 -1.65 -10.09
N ILE A 86 1.26 -0.82 -9.22
CA ILE A 86 0.81 -1.23 -7.89
C ILE A 86 -0.27 -2.31 -8.01
N GLY A 87 -1.32 -2.04 -8.81
CA GLY A 87 -2.41 -3.00 -9.02
C GLY A 87 -1.91 -4.34 -9.57
N THR A 88 -0.98 -4.30 -10.53
CA THR A 88 -0.36 -5.50 -11.12
C THR A 88 0.45 -6.28 -10.08
N ALA A 89 1.27 -5.60 -9.27
CA ALA A 89 2.09 -6.25 -8.25
C ALA A 89 1.27 -6.90 -7.14
N LEU A 90 0.15 -6.28 -6.74
CA LEU A 90 -0.77 -6.86 -5.75
C LEU A 90 -1.57 -8.03 -6.35
N ALA A 91 -2.05 -7.89 -7.60
CA ALA A 91 -2.78 -8.95 -8.28
C ALA A 91 -1.93 -10.20 -8.55
N ALA A 92 -0.61 -10.04 -8.67
CA ALA A 92 0.32 -11.16 -8.86
C ALA A 92 0.36 -12.12 -7.66
N ASP A 93 0.07 -11.63 -6.45
CA ASP A 93 -0.03 -12.44 -5.24
C ASP A 93 -0.89 -11.73 -4.19
N ARG A 94 -2.20 -12.00 -4.25
CA ARG A 94 -3.18 -11.41 -3.33
C ARG A 94 -3.14 -11.97 -1.92
N THR A 95 -2.30 -12.97 -1.64
CA THR A 95 -2.17 -13.54 -0.30
C THR A 95 -0.93 -13.04 0.42
N LEU A 96 -0.09 -12.24 -0.27
CA LEU A 96 1.23 -11.83 0.20
C LEU A 96 2.06 -13.04 0.68
N GLY A 97 2.06 -14.11 -0.09
CA GLY A 97 2.75 -15.37 0.24
C GLY A 97 2.04 -16.20 1.31
N GLY A 98 0.71 -16.11 1.41
CA GLY A 98 -0.10 -16.79 2.41
C GLY A 98 -0.13 -16.11 3.78
N LEU A 99 0.33 -14.86 3.88
CA LEU A 99 0.32 -14.07 5.12
C LEU A 99 -1.06 -13.48 5.44
N CYS A 100 -1.89 -13.24 4.43
CA CYS A 100 -3.28 -12.84 4.57
C CYS A 100 -4.19 -13.62 3.62
N ASP A 101 -5.50 -13.57 3.89
CA ASP A 101 -6.50 -14.23 3.04
C ASP A 101 -6.65 -13.53 1.68
N TRP A 102 -6.60 -12.20 1.67
CA TRP A 102 -6.76 -11.38 0.47
C TRP A 102 -6.24 -9.95 0.66
N VAL A 103 -5.61 -9.39 -0.38
CA VAL A 103 -5.35 -7.95 -0.53
C VAL A 103 -5.95 -7.46 -1.84
N GLU A 104 -6.60 -6.30 -1.78
CA GLU A 104 -7.18 -5.63 -2.94
C GLU A 104 -6.79 -4.15 -2.89
N ALA A 105 -6.41 -3.59 -4.04
CA ALA A 105 -6.21 -2.16 -4.17
C ALA A 105 -7.57 -1.45 -4.32
N GLU A 106 -7.75 -0.34 -3.61
CA GLU A 106 -8.86 0.58 -3.85
C GLU A 106 -8.47 1.64 -4.90
N ALA A 107 -9.47 2.27 -5.51
CA ALA A 107 -9.25 3.38 -6.43
C ALA A 107 -8.49 4.53 -5.73
N PRO A 108 -7.46 5.13 -6.38
CA PRO A 108 -6.77 6.29 -5.82
C PRO A 108 -7.73 7.43 -5.52
N ARG A 109 -7.50 8.13 -4.41
CA ARG A 109 -8.24 9.34 -4.06
C ARG A 109 -7.29 10.53 -4.16
N PRO A 110 -7.67 11.61 -4.87
CA PRO A 110 -6.85 12.81 -4.91
C PRO A 110 -6.81 13.44 -3.51
N VAL A 111 -5.62 13.91 -3.13
CA VAL A 111 -5.41 14.68 -1.91
C VAL A 111 -4.71 15.97 -2.33
N ASP A 112 -5.25 17.10 -1.90
CA ASP A 112 -4.61 18.40 -2.10
C ASP A 112 -3.41 18.51 -1.16
N LEU A 113 -2.21 18.62 -1.72
CA LEU A 113 -1.01 18.93 -0.95
C LEU A 113 -0.98 20.45 -0.68
N PRO A 114 -0.74 20.90 0.56
CA PRO A 114 -0.54 22.31 0.83
C PRO A 114 0.69 22.80 0.04
N VAL A 115 0.50 23.91 -0.68
CA VAL A 115 1.54 24.61 -1.45
C VAL A 115 2.36 25.50 -0.54
#